data_AF-A0A8X6WIY2-F1
#
_entry.id   AF-A0A8X6WIY2-F1
#
_cell.length_a   1.000
_cell.length_b   1.000
_cell.length_c   1.000
_cell.angle_alpha   90.00
_cell.angle_beta   90.00
_cell.angle_gamma   90.00
#
_symmetry.space_group_name_H-M   'P 1'
#
loop_
_entity.id
_entity.type
_entity.pdbx_description
1 polymer ?
#
loop_
_entity_poly.entity_id
_entity_poly.type
_entity_poly.pdbx_seq_one_letter_code
_entity_poly.pdbx_strand_id
1 'polypeptide(L)'
;MALVSISCEVAEIANGVYGADTVTANYVQFCFRRFRLGIFDVKDAPRTGRPVVDKITEIIEIDRHVSSRSIAQELKIDHKTVLSHLRKVGFKKKLHV
;
A
#
# COMPACT_ATOMS: atom_id res chain seq x y z
N MET A 1 -21.52 -13.82 18.72
CA MET A 1 -22.52 -14.48 17.85
C MET A 1 -23.46 -13.48 17.16
N ALA A 2 -24.05 -12.49 17.84
CA ALA A 2 -24.96 -11.51 17.21
C ALA A 2 -24.35 -10.68 16.05
N LEU A 3 -23.11 -10.19 16.19
CA LEU A 3 -22.43 -9.40 15.14
C LEU A 3 -22.19 -10.19 13.84
N VAL A 4 -21.97 -11.50 13.95
CA VAL A 4 -21.75 -12.37 12.77
C VAL A 4 -23.05 -12.51 11.99
N SER A 5 -24.17 -12.73 12.69
CA SER A 5 -25.51 -12.86 12.08
C SER A 5 -25.93 -11.60 11.31
N ILE A 6 -25.76 -10.42 11.92
CA ILE A 6 -26.10 -9.13 11.28
C ILE A 6 -25.24 -8.89 10.04
N SER A 7 -23.97 -9.30 10.09
CA SER A 7 -23.06 -9.08 8.96
C SER A 7 -23.38 -10.00 7.77
N CYS A 8 -23.92 -11.19 8.01
CA CYS A 8 -24.43 -12.06 6.94
C CYS A 8 -25.67 -11.46 6.28
N GLU A 9 -26.64 -11.00 7.06
CA GLU A 9 -27.87 -10.38 6.54
C GLU A 9 -27.57 -9.13 5.70
N VAL A 10 -26.70 -8.25 6.19
CA VAL A 10 -26.29 -7.06 5.43
C VAL A 10 -25.54 -7.45 4.15
N ALA A 11 -24.74 -8.52 4.16
CA ALA A 11 -24.07 -9.01 2.96
C ALA A 11 -25.09 -9.56 1.94
N GLU A 12 -26.12 -10.27 2.39
CA GLU A 12 -27.19 -10.77 1.52
C GLU A 12 -27.97 -9.62 0.86
N ILE A 13 -28.32 -8.58 1.62
CA ILE A 13 -29.00 -7.39 1.08
C ILE A 13 -28.12 -6.70 0.03
N ALA A 14 -26.85 -6.47 0.34
CA ALA A 14 -25.91 -5.82 -0.58
C ALA A 14 -25.72 -6.64 -1.86
N ASN A 15 -25.56 -7.96 -1.75
CA ASN A 15 -25.40 -8.84 -2.90
C ASN A 15 -26.69 -8.96 -3.73
N GLY A 16 -27.86 -8.85 -3.10
CA GLY A 16 -29.14 -8.80 -3.81
C GLY A 16 -29.32 -7.53 -4.65
N VAL A 17 -28.77 -6.40 -4.21
CA VAL A 17 -28.87 -5.11 -4.93
C VAL A 17 -27.79 -4.95 -6.00
N TYR A 18 -26.54 -5.31 -5.68
CA TYR A 18 -25.38 -5.01 -6.52
C TYR A 18 -24.85 -6.21 -7.33
N GLY A 19 -25.33 -7.41 -7.04
CA GLY A 19 -24.93 -8.65 -7.68
C GLY A 19 -24.28 -9.63 -6.71
N ALA A 20 -24.34 -10.92 -7.08
CA ALA A 20 -23.75 -11.99 -6.27
C ALA A 20 -22.26 -11.71 -5.99
N ASP A 21 -21.82 -12.09 -4.79
CA ASP A 21 -20.43 -11.96 -4.34
C ASP A 21 -19.85 -10.53 -4.30
N THR A 22 -20.71 -9.49 -4.32
CA THR A 22 -20.27 -8.09 -4.17
C THR A 22 -19.51 -7.87 -2.87
N VAL A 23 -20.04 -8.39 -1.75
CA VAL A 23 -19.42 -8.32 -0.43
C VAL A 23 -19.52 -9.65 0.30
N THR A 24 -18.54 -9.91 1.16
CA THR A 24 -18.54 -11.04 2.09
C THR A 24 -18.95 -10.58 3.49
N ALA A 25 -19.52 -11.48 4.29
CA ALA A 25 -19.84 -11.20 5.70
C ALA A 25 -18.61 -10.72 6.50
N ASN A 26 -17.41 -11.23 6.17
CA ASN A 26 -16.15 -10.79 6.77
C ASN A 26 -15.82 -9.32 6.46
N TYR A 27 -16.07 -8.89 5.21
CA TYR A 27 -15.87 -7.50 4.81
C TYR A 27 -16.88 -6.58 5.51
N VAL A 28 -18.15 -7.00 5.62
CA VAL A 28 -19.18 -6.24 6.36
C VAL A 28 -18.80 -6.10 7.85
N GLN A 29 -18.31 -7.16 8.49
CA GLN A 29 -17.81 -7.08 9.87
C GLN A 29 -16.62 -6.11 10.01
N PHE A 30 -15.72 -6.09 9.03
CA PHE A 30 -14.61 -5.14 8.99
C PHE A 30 -15.13 -3.69 8.92
N CYS A 31 -16.10 -3.40 8.06
CA CYS A 31 -16.75 -2.09 7.99
C CYS A 31 -17.41 -1.71 9.32
N PHE A 32 -18.17 -2.61 9.95
CA PHE A 32 -18.77 -2.34 11.27
C PHE A 32 -17.73 -2.00 12.34
N ARG A 33 -16.58 -2.67 12.35
CA ARG A 33 -15.49 -2.32 13.27
C ARG A 33 -14.96 -0.91 13.01
N ARG A 34 -14.78 -0.52 11.74
CA ARG A 34 -14.37 0.85 11.37
C ARG A 34 -15.41 1.89 11.80
N PHE A 35 -16.69 1.65 11.55
CA PHE A 35 -17.77 2.57 11.91
C PHE A 35 -17.89 2.74 13.42
N ARG A 36 -17.72 1.68 14.22
CA ARG A 36 -17.68 1.77 15.69
C ARG A 36 -16.51 2.60 16.21
N LEU A 37 -15.43 2.72 15.43
CA LEU A 37 -14.28 3.56 15.73
C LEU A 37 -14.42 4.99 15.17
N GLY A 38 -15.57 5.34 14.59
CA GLY A 38 -15.81 6.65 13.97
C GLY A 38 -15.13 6.84 12.61
N ILE A 39 -14.61 5.76 12.01
CA ILE A 39 -13.93 5.80 10.71
C ILE A 39 -14.98 5.53 9.62
N PHE A 40 -15.54 6.60 9.07
CA PHE A 40 -16.56 6.55 8.02
C PHE A 40 -16.01 6.75 6.60
N ASP A 41 -14.70 6.99 6.46
CA ASP A 41 -14.07 7.11 5.15
C ASP A 41 -14.14 5.76 4.40
N VAL A 42 -14.86 5.77 3.29
CA VAL A 42 -15.06 4.61 2.42
C VAL A 42 -13.85 4.40 1.52
N LYS A 43 -13.00 5.43 1.32
CA LYS A 43 -11.81 5.29 0.49
C LYS A 43 -10.82 4.33 1.15
N ASP A 44 -10.18 3.53 0.31
CA ASP A 44 -9.03 2.75 0.75
C ASP A 44 -7.90 3.71 1.15
N ALA A 45 -7.24 3.40 2.26
CA ALA A 45 -5.99 4.05 2.60
C ALA A 45 -5.00 3.86 1.42
N PRO A 46 -4.06 4.81 1.23
CA PRO A 46 -3.00 4.63 0.25
C PRO A 46 -2.40 3.24 0.42
N ARG A 47 -2.40 2.45 -0.66
CA ARG A 47 -1.79 1.13 -0.62
C ARG A 47 -0.35 1.31 -0.18
N THR A 48 0.03 0.67 0.92
CA THR A 48 1.42 0.60 1.32
C THR A 48 2.17 -0.01 0.14
N GLY A 49 3.03 0.80 -0.48
CA GLY A 49 3.82 0.38 -1.61
C GLY A 49 4.75 -0.78 -1.22
N ARG A 50 5.49 -1.30 -2.19
CA ARG A 50 6.52 -2.30 -1.85
C ARG A 50 7.58 -1.62 -0.95
N PRO A 51 7.88 -2.15 0.25
CA PRO A 51 8.80 -1.51 1.21
C PRO A 51 10.20 -1.21 0.67
N VAL A 52 10.59 -1.89 -0.41
CA VAL A 52 11.87 -1.69 -1.09
C VAL A 52 12.00 -0.27 -1.66
N VAL A 53 10.90 0.33 -2.10
CA VAL A 53 10.82 1.70 -2.62
C VAL A 53 11.21 2.67 -1.51
N ASP A 54 10.63 2.50 -0.34
CA ASP A 54 10.78 3.41 0.80
C ASP A 54 12.21 3.35 1.39
N LYS A 55 12.85 2.17 1.35
CA LYS A 55 14.24 1.99 1.81
C LYS A 55 15.28 2.67 0.91
N ILE A 56 15.03 2.75 -0.40
CA ILE A 56 15.96 3.44 -1.30
C ILE A 56 15.96 4.94 -0.97
N THR A 57 14.79 5.54 -0.75
CA THR A 57 14.68 6.95 -0.34
C THR A 57 15.34 7.21 1.00
N GLU A 58 15.16 6.32 1.98
CA GLU A 58 15.76 6.44 3.31
C GLU A 58 17.30 6.50 3.26
N ILE A 59 17.94 5.60 2.50
CA ILE A 59 19.41 5.60 2.36
C ILE A 59 19.91 6.91 1.72
N ILE A 60 19.18 7.44 0.73
CA ILE A 60 19.54 8.70 0.03
C ILE A 60 19.33 9.93 0.91
N GLU A 61 18.34 9.89 1.80
CA GLU A 61 18.11 10.94 2.79
C GLU A 61 19.22 10.99 3.83
N ILE A 62 19.76 9.83 4.23
CA ILE A 62 20.92 9.73 5.11
C ILE A 62 22.21 10.18 4.41
N ASP A 63 22.50 9.63 3.22
CA ASP A 63 23.65 10.00 2.41
C ASP A 63 23.30 10.12 0.92
N ARG A 64 23.25 11.37 0.44
CA ARG A 64 22.95 11.70 -0.96
C ARG A 64 24.08 11.31 -1.93
N HIS A 65 25.29 11.02 -1.43
CA HIS A 65 26.44 10.65 -2.25
C HIS A 65 26.62 9.13 -2.41
N VAL A 66 25.76 8.32 -1.77
CA VAL A 66 25.81 6.87 -1.92
C VAL A 66 25.63 6.47 -3.39
N SER A 67 26.41 5.49 -3.84
CA SER A 67 26.27 5.01 -5.21
C SER A 67 25.05 4.10 -5.36
N SER A 68 24.34 4.24 -6.49
CA SER A 68 23.22 3.33 -6.83
C SER A 68 23.58 1.84 -6.80
N ARG A 69 24.85 1.48 -7.05
CA ARG A 69 25.33 0.09 -6.94
C ARG A 69 25.46 -0.36 -5.48
N SER A 70 25.94 0.52 -4.59
CA SER A 70 26.01 0.26 -3.15
C SER A 70 24.62 -0.01 -2.58
N ILE A 71 23.64 0.84 -2.92
CA ILE A 71 22.23 0.64 -2.52
C ILE A 71 21.70 -0.72 -3.00
N ALA A 72 22.00 -1.10 -4.25
CA ALA A 72 21.57 -2.38 -4.80
C ALA A 72 22.17 -3.58 -4.04
N GLN A 73 23.45 -3.49 -3.67
CA GLN A 73 24.14 -4.52 -2.88
C GLN A 73 23.58 -4.59 -1.45
N GLU A 74 23.39 -3.46 -0.80
CA GLU A 74 22.88 -3.36 0.57
C GLU A 74 21.45 -3.89 0.69
N LEU A 75 20.57 -3.47 -0.23
CA LEU A 75 19.17 -3.91 -0.26
C LEU A 75 18.98 -5.28 -0.93
N LYS A 76 20.04 -5.88 -1.48
CA LYS A 76 20.01 -7.14 -2.25
C LYS A 76 18.96 -7.13 -3.36
N ILE A 77 18.89 -6.03 -4.10
CA ILE A 77 17.95 -5.85 -5.22
C ILE A 77 18.69 -5.57 -6.52
N ASP A 78 18.02 -5.79 -7.64
CA ASP A 78 18.62 -5.51 -8.94
C ASP A 78 18.93 -4.02 -9.13
N HIS A 79 20.10 -3.73 -9.70
CA HIS A 79 20.57 -2.36 -9.93
C HIS A 79 19.62 -1.54 -10.80
N LYS A 80 18.94 -2.16 -11.79
CA LYS A 80 17.95 -1.46 -12.63
C LYS A 80 16.73 -1.05 -11.81
N THR A 81 16.37 -1.80 -10.76
CA THR A 81 15.28 -1.44 -9.85
C THR A 81 15.61 -0.16 -9.10
N VAL A 82 16.84 -0.04 -8.59
CA VAL A 82 17.32 1.18 -7.92
C VAL A 82 17.29 2.38 -8.88
N LEU A 83 17.81 2.22 -10.10
CA LEU A 83 17.81 3.30 -11.10
C LEU A 83 16.38 3.72 -11.51
N SER A 84 15.48 2.76 -11.70
CA SER A 84 14.07 3.03 -12.02
C SER A 84 13.40 3.81 -10.91
N HIS A 85 13.68 3.46 -9.65
CA HIS A 85 13.16 4.16 -8.49
C HIS A 85 13.73 5.58 -8.38
N LEU A 86 15.06 5.75 -8.44
CA LEU A 86 15.73 7.06 -8.44
C LEU A 86 15.14 8.03 -9.48
N ARG A 87 14.82 7.52 -10.68
CA ARG A 87 14.18 8.32 -11.72
C ARG A 87 12.75 8.73 -11.35
N LYS A 88 11.98 7.85 -10.71
CA LYS A 88 10.60 8.14 -10.25
C LYS A 88 10.57 9.20 -9.15
N VAL A 89 11.54 9.17 -8.23
CA VAL A 89 11.67 10.17 -7.16
C VAL A 89 12.38 11.47 -7.61
N GLY A 90 12.75 11.57 -8.89
CA GLY A 90 13.28 12.81 -9.47
C GLY A 90 14.79 13.01 -9.34
N PHE A 91 15.54 12.03 -8.82
CA PHE A 91 16.99 12.10 -8.80
C PHE A 91 17.56 11.90 -10.20
N LYS A 92 18.38 12.86 -10.64
CA LYS A 92 19.10 12.84 -11.91
C LYS A 92 20.60 12.78 -11.63
N LYS A 93 21.34 12.03 -12.45
CA LYS A 93 22.80 12.10 -12.43
C LYS A 93 23.22 13.51 -12.85
N LYS A 94 24.00 14.19 -12.02
CA LYS A 94 24.73 15.38 -12.45
C LYS A 94 25.91 14.91 -13.31
N LEU A 95 25.93 15.32 -14.57
CA LEU A 95 27.12 15.20 -15.41
C LEU A 95 28.02 16.38 -15.03
N HIS A 96 29.23 16.11 -14.54
CA HIS A 96 30.28 17.12 -14.56
C HIS A 96 30.80 17.17 -16.01
N VAL A 97 30.58 18.31 -16.67
CA VAL A 97 31.23 18.66 -17.94
C VAL A 97 32.57 19.30 -17.64
#